data_AF-A0A7X5N3C7-F1
#
_entry.id   AF-A0A7X5N3C7-F1
#
_cell.length_a   1.000
_cell.length_b   1.000
_cell.length_c   1.000
_cell.angle_alpha   90.00
_cell.angle_beta   90.00
_cell.angle_gamma   90.00
#
_symmetry.space_group_name_H-M   'P 1'
#
loop_
_entity.id
_entity.type
_entity.pdbx_description
1 polymer ?
#
loop_
_entity_poly.entity_id
_entity_poly.type
_entity_poly.pdbx_seq_one_letter_code
_entity_poly.pdbx_strand_id
1 'polypeptide(L)'
;ERWEIFEQKEVFGSLEDVPDPSARLRALFQLVAHEVKPHVIYSELLKALDHPAVRPVIDRVSQRRLDYLIASFRQAGLSRTDAQHRARLAYAAYVGFLQLSLQLQ
;
A
#
# COMPACT_ATOMS: atom_id res chain seq x y z
N GLU A 1 4.23 -4.06 14.89
CA GLU A 1 2.93 -4.57 15.39
C GLU A 1 1.84 -3.49 15.57
N ARG A 2 1.93 -2.54 16.52
CA ARG A 2 0.83 -1.57 16.76
C ARG A 2 0.48 -0.70 15.54
N TRP A 3 1.48 -0.21 14.80
CA TRP A 3 1.25 0.56 13.57
C TRP A 3 0.61 -0.28 12.46
N GLU A 4 1.02 -1.54 12.30
CA GLU A 4 0.46 -2.46 11.29
C GLU A 4 -1.05 -2.69 11.51
N ILE A 5 -1.48 -2.80 12.78
CA ILE A 5 -2.89 -2.96 13.16
C ILE A 5 -3.68 -1.68 12.88
N PHE A 6 -3.10 -0.51 13.18
CA PHE A 6 -3.74 0.79 12.93
C PHE A 6 -3.95 1.01 11.42
N GLU A 7 -2.92 0.79 10.61
CA GLU A 7 -3.03 0.91 9.15
C GLU A 7 -4.13 -0.01 8.60
N GLN A 8 -4.15 -1.28 9.04
CA GLN A 8 -5.11 -2.25 8.54
C GLN A 8 -6.55 -1.89 8.91
N LYS A 9 -6.80 -1.49 10.16
CA LYS A 9 -8.17 -1.21 10.63
C LYS A 9 -8.68 0.14 10.19
N GLU A 10 -7.88 1.19 10.32
CA GLU A 10 -8.35 2.56 10.16
C GLU A 10 -8.24 3.03 8.71
N VAL A 11 -7.17 2.66 8.00
CA VAL A 11 -6.91 3.12 6.63
C VAL A 11 -7.61 2.24 5.60
N PHE A 12 -7.51 0.91 5.74
CA PHE A 12 -8.13 -0.02 4.79
C PHE A 12 -9.57 -0.41 5.16
N GLY A 13 -9.93 -0.41 6.45
CA GLY A 13 -11.28 -0.78 6.89
C GLY A 13 -12.37 0.13 6.31
N SER A 14 -12.11 1.43 6.21
CA SER A 14 -13.06 2.40 5.63
C SER A 14 -13.30 2.21 4.11
N LEU A 15 -12.40 1.51 3.41
CA LEU A 15 -12.58 1.21 1.99
C LEU A 15 -13.57 0.06 1.77
N GLU A 16 -13.77 -0.82 2.75
CA GLU A 16 -14.69 -1.95 2.64
C GLU A 16 -16.16 -1.47 2.54
N ASP A 17 -16.47 -0.29 3.08
CA ASP A 17 -17.78 0.34 3.00
C ASP A 17 -18.18 0.77 1.57
N VAL A 18 -17.22 0.86 0.63
CA VAL A 18 -17.47 1.21 -0.77
C VAL A 18 -17.83 -0.06 -1.54
N PRO A 19 -19.08 -0.31 -1.98
CA PRO A 19 -19.48 -1.61 -2.51
C PRO A 19 -18.94 -1.91 -3.91
N ASP A 20 -18.85 -0.88 -4.78
CA ASP A 20 -18.34 -1.03 -6.14
C ASP A 20 -16.81 -1.21 -6.12
N PRO A 21 -16.26 -2.34 -6.60
CA PRO A 21 -14.82 -2.58 -6.57
C PRO A 21 -13.99 -1.55 -7.34
N SER A 22 -14.54 -1.05 -8.44
CA SER A 22 -13.85 -0.04 -9.26
C SER A 22 -13.79 1.32 -8.57
N ALA A 23 -14.87 1.73 -7.90
CA ALA A 23 -14.90 2.90 -7.04
C ALA A 23 -14.01 2.74 -5.82
N ARG A 24 -14.01 1.57 -5.18
CA ARG A 24 -13.12 1.26 -4.04
C ARG A 24 -11.65 1.39 -4.41
N LEU A 25 -11.26 0.86 -5.58
CA LEU A 25 -9.89 0.97 -6.08
C LEU A 25 -9.51 2.43 -6.36
N ARG A 26 -10.42 3.24 -6.91
CA ARG A 26 -10.21 4.69 -7.08
C ARG A 26 -10.06 5.40 -5.74
N ALA A 27 -10.90 5.08 -4.77
CA ALA A 27 -10.85 5.64 -3.42
C ALA A 27 -9.53 5.28 -2.71
N LEU A 28 -9.03 4.06 -2.89
CA LEU A 28 -7.71 3.64 -2.39
C LEU A 28 -6.59 4.55 -2.92
N PHE A 29 -6.55 4.80 -4.23
CA PHE A 29 -5.54 5.68 -4.82
C PHE A 29 -5.66 7.12 -4.31
N GLN A 30 -6.88 7.62 -4.11
CA GLN A 30 -7.11 8.94 -3.54
C GLN A 30 -6.64 9.01 -2.09
N LEU A 31 -6.96 8.02 -1.27
CA LEU A 31 -6.53 7.93 0.12
C LEU A 31 -5.00 7.96 0.23
N VAL A 32 -4.33 7.08 -0.51
CA VAL A 32 -2.86 6.98 -0.53
C VAL A 32 -2.19 8.20 -1.17
N ALA A 33 -2.91 9.02 -1.94
CA ALA A 33 -2.35 10.28 -2.45
C ALA A 33 -2.38 11.43 -1.42
N HIS A 34 -3.24 11.35 -0.39
CA HIS A 34 -3.49 12.45 0.55
C HIS A 34 -3.11 12.13 2.02
N GLU A 35 -2.92 10.86 2.38
CA GLU A 35 -2.65 10.43 3.77
C GLU A 35 -1.17 10.57 4.19
N VAL A 36 -0.85 11.55 5.02
CA VAL A 36 0.55 11.88 5.36
C VAL A 36 1.17 10.98 6.43
N LYS A 37 0.40 10.57 7.47
CA LYS A 37 0.98 9.90 8.66
C LYS A 37 1.49 8.47 8.40
N PRO A 38 0.74 7.57 7.74
CA PRO A 38 1.25 6.22 7.43
C PRO A 38 2.46 6.26 6.49
N HIS A 39 2.54 7.28 5.63
CA HIS A 39 3.64 7.47 4.69
C HIS A 39 4.95 7.78 5.39
N VAL A 40 4.93 8.63 6.42
CA VAL A 40 6.14 8.95 7.20
C VAL A 40 6.69 7.71 7.91
N ILE A 41 5.84 6.91 8.56
CA ILE A 41 6.33 5.70 9.24
C ILE A 41 6.90 4.70 8.24
N TYR A 42 6.19 4.46 7.15
CA TYR A 42 6.65 3.53 6.12
C TYR A 42 7.94 4.01 5.44
N SER A 43 8.08 5.32 5.22
CA SER A 43 9.25 5.91 4.60
C SER A 43 10.49 5.84 5.50
N GLU A 44 10.34 6.05 6.81
CA GLU A 44 11.43 5.84 7.78
C GLU A 44 11.85 4.35 7.86
N LEU A 45 10.90 3.42 7.79
CA LEU A 45 11.22 1.99 7.71
C LEU A 45 11.97 1.65 6.41
N LEU A 46 11.63 2.29 5.28
CA LEU A 46 12.36 2.13 4.02
C LEU A 46 13.80 2.66 4.13
N LYS A 47 14.05 3.77 4.85
CA LYS A 47 15.41 4.26 5.10
C LYS A 47 16.25 3.30 5.94
N ALA A 48 15.61 2.54 6.84
CA ALA A 48 16.27 1.61 7.76
C ALA A 48 16.29 0.16 7.27
N LEU A 49 16.19 -0.09 5.95
CA LEU A 49 16.12 -1.44 5.37
C LEU A 49 17.29 -2.37 5.75
N ASP A 50 18.48 -1.80 5.96
CA ASP A 50 19.67 -2.56 6.37
C ASP A 50 19.62 -3.01 7.84
N HIS A 51 18.68 -2.48 8.63
CA HIS A 51 18.51 -2.88 10.01
C HIS A 51 17.81 -4.26 10.08
N PRO A 52 18.41 -5.27 10.74
CA PRO A 52 17.91 -6.66 10.69
C PRO A 52 16.50 -6.83 11.29
N ALA A 53 16.09 -5.96 12.22
CA ALA A 53 14.72 -5.96 12.76
C ALA A 53 13.66 -5.34 11.83
N VAL A 54 14.08 -4.50 10.86
CA VAL A 54 13.18 -3.75 9.98
C VAL A 54 12.81 -4.55 8.74
N ARG A 55 13.78 -5.25 8.15
CA ARG A 55 13.58 -6.02 6.91
C ARG A 55 12.40 -7.00 6.97
N PRO A 56 12.23 -7.83 8.03
CA PRO A 56 11.08 -8.73 8.13
C PRO A 56 9.74 -7.99 8.23
N VAL A 57 9.71 -6.77 8.78
CA VAL A 57 8.50 -5.95 8.87
C VAL A 57 8.12 -5.43 7.49
N ILE A 58 9.09 -4.85 6.76
CA ILE A 58 8.87 -4.37 5.40
C ILE A 58 8.39 -5.52 4.50
N ASP A 59 9.01 -6.70 4.57
CA ASP A 59 8.61 -7.84 3.74
C ASP A 59 7.14 -8.23 3.99
N ARG A 60 6.71 -8.35 5.26
CA ARG A 60 5.33 -8.69 5.60
C ARG A 60 4.33 -7.63 5.16
N VAL A 61 4.64 -6.35 5.38
CA VAL A 61 3.76 -5.23 5.02
C VAL A 61 3.65 -5.10 3.51
N SER A 62 4.77 -5.19 2.79
CA SER A 62 4.82 -5.14 1.32
C SER A 62 3.99 -6.26 0.72
N GLN A 63 4.16 -7.49 1.22
CA GLN A 63 3.41 -8.65 0.76
C GLN A 63 1.90 -8.46 0.95
N ARG A 64 1.46 -8.04 2.15
CA ARG A 64 0.04 -7.79 2.43
C ARG A 64 -0.56 -6.72 1.52
N ARG A 65 0.15 -5.62 1.29
CA ARG A 65 -0.31 -4.54 0.39
C ARG A 65 -0.38 -5.00 -1.06
N LEU A 66 0.59 -5.79 -1.52
CA LEU A 66 0.54 -6.41 -2.85
C LEU A 66 -0.64 -7.37 -2.98
N ASP A 67 -0.89 -8.22 -1.99
CA ASP A 67 -2.03 -9.16 -2.00
C ASP A 67 -3.37 -8.41 -2.04
N TYR A 68 -3.50 -7.33 -1.27
CA TYR A 68 -4.68 -6.47 -1.30
C TYR A 68 -4.89 -5.81 -2.67
N LEU A 69 -3.83 -5.28 -3.29
CA LEU A 69 -3.89 -4.71 -4.63
C LEU A 69 -4.28 -5.75 -5.68
N ILE A 70 -3.71 -6.96 -5.61
CA ILE A 70 -4.07 -8.06 -6.51
C ILE A 70 -5.56 -8.38 -6.38
N ALA A 71 -6.06 -8.54 -5.14
CA ALA A 71 -7.47 -8.79 -4.89
C ALA A 71 -8.36 -7.66 -5.44
N SER A 72 -7.98 -6.40 -5.20
CA SER A 72 -8.72 -5.22 -5.65
C SER A 72 -8.82 -5.15 -7.18
N PHE A 73 -7.70 -5.36 -7.89
CA PHE A 73 -7.71 -5.36 -9.36
C PHE A 73 -8.53 -6.52 -9.93
N ARG A 74 -8.50 -7.70 -9.29
CA ARG A 74 -9.34 -8.84 -9.70
C ARG A 74 -10.82 -8.55 -9.49
N GLN A 75 -11.20 -7.97 -8.36
CA GLN A 75 -12.58 -7.58 -8.10
C GLN A 75 -13.07 -6.50 -9.08
N ALA A 76 -12.17 -5.64 -9.55
CA ALA A 76 -12.43 -4.67 -10.62
C ALA A 76 -12.45 -5.27 -12.04
N GLY A 77 -12.33 -6.60 -12.18
CA GLY A 77 -12.54 -7.31 -13.44
C GLY A 77 -11.26 -7.72 -14.20
N LEU A 78 -10.06 -7.49 -13.67
CA LEU A 78 -8.83 -7.93 -14.33
C LEU A 78 -8.64 -9.45 -14.20
N SER A 79 -7.98 -10.03 -15.21
CA SER A 79 -7.49 -11.41 -15.12
C SER A 79 -6.48 -11.55 -13.98
N ARG A 80 -6.23 -12.78 -13.51
CA ARG A 80 -5.24 -13.02 -12.44
C ARG A 80 -3.86 -12.46 -12.79
N THR A 81 -3.41 -12.69 -14.02
CA THR A 81 -2.11 -12.27 -14.51
C THR A 81 -2.05 -10.74 -14.60
N ASP A 82 -3.06 -10.10 -15.18
CA ASP A 82 -3.10 -8.65 -15.31
C ASP A 82 -3.17 -7.97 -13.94
N ALA A 83 -3.95 -8.51 -13.01
CA ALA A 83 -4.03 -8.01 -11.65
C ALA A 83 -2.68 -8.07 -10.92
N GLN A 84 -1.90 -9.14 -11.10
CA GLN A 84 -0.55 -9.25 -10.55
C GLN A 84 0.40 -8.20 -11.13
N HIS A 85 0.39 -8.03 -12.45
CA HIS A 85 1.22 -7.00 -13.09
C HIS A 85 0.82 -5.59 -12.67
N ARG A 86 -0.48 -5.31 -12.62
CA ARG A 86 -1.01 -4.00 -12.24
C ARG A 86 -0.76 -3.68 -10.77
N ALA A 87 -0.88 -4.66 -9.88
CA ALA A 87 -0.54 -4.51 -8.46
C ALA A 87 0.94 -4.19 -8.26
N ARG A 88 1.85 -4.92 -8.93
CA ARG A 88 3.30 -4.65 -8.87
C ARG A 88 3.63 -3.24 -9.37
N LEU A 89 3.04 -2.83 -10.49
CA LEU A 89 3.26 -1.49 -11.05
C LEU A 89 2.76 -0.38 -10.11
N ALA A 90 1.54 -0.52 -9.59
CA ALA A 90 0.96 0.44 -8.65
C ALA A 90 1.79 0.54 -7.35
N TYR A 91 2.23 -0.59 -6.82
CA TYR A 91 3.03 -0.64 -5.61
C TYR A 91 4.42 -0.03 -5.81
N ALA A 92 5.08 -0.31 -6.93
CA ALA A 92 6.36 0.29 -7.29
C ALA A 92 6.24 1.83 -7.44
N ALA A 93 5.18 2.31 -8.10
CA ALA A 93 4.91 3.74 -8.22
C ALA A 93 4.71 4.41 -6.84
N TYR A 94 4.00 3.75 -5.93
CA TYR A 94 3.82 4.25 -4.57
C TYR A 94 5.13 4.31 -3.77
N VAL A 95 5.94 3.25 -3.79
CA VAL A 95 7.25 3.24 -3.11
C VAL A 95 8.17 4.31 -3.70
N GLY A 96 8.19 4.45 -5.02
CA GLY A 96 8.94 5.50 -5.71
C GLY A 96 8.47 6.91 -5.32
N PHE A 97 7.16 7.13 -5.23
CA PHE A 97 6.59 8.39 -4.74
C PHE A 97 7.10 8.72 -3.33
N LEU A 98 7.05 7.76 -2.40
CA LEU A 98 7.57 7.98 -1.05
C LEU A 98 9.06 8.29 -1.02
N GLN A 99 9.87 7.57 -1.80
CA GLN A 99 11.31 7.82 -1.89
C GLN A 99 11.63 9.22 -2.42
N LEU A 100 10.87 9.69 -3.41
CA LEU A 100 11.01 11.06 -3.92
C LEU A 100 10.55 12.10 -2.89
N SER A 101 9.43 11.87 -2.20
CA SER A 101 8.98 12.75 -1.11
C SER A 101 9.98 12.84 0.03
N LEU A 102 10.70 11.75 0.34
CA LEU A 102 11.78 11.75 1.32
C LEU A 102 13.01 12.55 0.90
N GLN A 103 13.33 12.60 -0.39
CA GLN A 103 14.50 13.33 -0.91
C GLN A 103 14.27 14.85 -0.96
N LEU A 104 13.01 15.28 -0.96
CA LEU A 104 12.61 16.68 -1.05
C LEU A 104 12.37 17.35 0.32
N GLN A 105 12.58 16.61 1.42
CA GLN A 105 12.56 17.11 2.80
C GLN A 105 13.98 17.36 3.29
#